data_AF-B3JQK7-F1
#
_entry.id   AF-B3JQK7-F1
#
_cell.length_a   1.000
_cell.length_b   1.000
_cell.length_c   1.000
_cell.angle_alpha   90.00
_cell.angle_beta   90.00
_cell.angle_gamma   90.00
#
_symmetry.space_group_name_H-M   'P 1'
#
loop_
_entity.id
_entity.type
_entity.pdbx_description
1 polymer ?
#
loop_
_entity_poly.entity_id
_entity_poly.type
_entity_poly.pdbx_seq_one_letter_code
_entity_poly.pdbx_strand_id
1 'polypeptide(L)'
;MIYPIGIQTFEKIVKDGFVYVDKTDLIYSLVTQGQIYFLSRPRRFGKSLLLSTLRAYFEGKKELFAGLKIDALEHDWHVHRVFHFDFNGVDFTMPGALHLKIEGYLYDWEEEFGISSGVDTNLGSRFNRILQAAAEQTGRGAVVLVDEYDKPLLDVLEKDPELLEQNREILKAFYSVFKLADASLRFVFLTGVTKFSQVSVFSGFNQPKDISMFDKYEALCGITEEELHTQFAEPIREMAASEGCTEEEMRQRLKRHYDGYHFSKEMTDIYNPFSVLNAFDSQDIRDFWFASGTPTYLIRLMNHFHEGIDQLSGMYYSQDEFVNYKADTEYPLPMIYQSGYLTIKDYDKRRKTFLLDFPNNEVKNGFLTLVASNYLKIKENVSNLAQDLAFALEDGELDSFRQMLTSFLASIPYTMRRKESEPERERYFQYTFYLLLRLMSVYTVLVEKEQSEGRVDGIVETPQCVYIFEFKLDGTAAEALKQIEAKGYAREYEAGARQVVKVGVSFSSQTGTIEEWEVRK
;
A
#
# COMPACT_ATOMS: atom_id res chain seq x y z
N MET A 1 -10.28 4.83 -25.93
CA MET A 1 -9.17 5.49 -25.18
C MET A 1 -7.97 4.55 -25.19
N ILE A 2 -6.72 5.03 -25.12
CA ILE A 2 -5.52 4.17 -25.05
C ILE A 2 -4.86 4.34 -23.68
N TYR A 3 -4.62 3.24 -22.97
CA TYR A 3 -4.14 3.24 -21.58
C TYR A 3 -2.63 2.98 -21.48
N PRO A 4 -1.85 3.77 -20.72
CA PRO A 4 -0.39 3.63 -20.62
C PRO A 4 0.05 2.52 -19.65
N ILE A 5 -0.54 1.31 -19.75
CA ILE A 5 -0.25 0.20 -18.84
C ILE A 5 1.20 -0.27 -19.04
N GLY A 6 2.01 -0.15 -17.99
CA GLY A 6 3.44 -0.50 -18.04
C GLY A 6 4.33 0.54 -18.72
N ILE A 7 3.78 1.67 -19.19
CA ILE A 7 4.55 2.77 -19.78
C ILE A 7 4.81 3.82 -18.72
N GLN A 8 6.09 4.07 -18.43
CA GLN A 8 6.52 5.06 -17.42
C GLN A 8 7.17 6.30 -18.04
N THR A 9 7.34 6.31 -19.37
CA THR A 9 7.98 7.42 -20.08
C THR A 9 6.94 8.45 -20.50
N PHE A 10 6.97 9.63 -19.88
CA PHE A 10 6.06 10.75 -20.17
C PHE A 10 6.05 11.10 -21.67
N GLU A 11 7.23 11.19 -22.29
CA GLU A 11 7.37 11.50 -23.71
C GLU A 11 6.65 10.49 -24.63
N LYS A 12 6.68 9.20 -24.29
CA LYS A 12 5.93 8.18 -25.05
C LYS A 12 4.43 8.33 -24.86
N ILE A 13 3.98 8.56 -23.62
CA ILE A 13 2.55 8.75 -23.31
C ILE A 13 1.97 9.88 -24.16
N VAL A 14 2.66 11.03 -24.22
CA VAL A 14 2.20 12.19 -24.99
C VAL A 14 2.28 11.93 -26.50
N LYS A 15 3.42 11.44 -27.02
CA LYS A 15 3.63 11.28 -28.46
C LYS A 15 2.74 10.20 -29.09
N ASP A 16 2.49 9.13 -28.35
CA ASP A 16 1.73 7.97 -28.85
C ASP A 16 0.22 8.09 -28.51
N GLY A 17 -0.22 9.21 -27.92
CA GLY A 17 -1.64 9.53 -27.69
C GLY A 17 -2.30 8.70 -26.57
N PHE A 18 -1.51 8.26 -25.58
CA PHE A 18 -2.04 7.62 -24.38
C PHE A 18 -2.73 8.64 -23.47
N VAL A 19 -3.70 8.19 -22.68
CA VAL A 19 -4.31 9.03 -21.65
C VAL A 19 -3.27 9.45 -20.60
N TYR A 20 -3.25 10.73 -20.24
CA TYR A 20 -2.38 11.30 -19.21
C TYR A 20 -3.22 12.14 -18.26
N VAL A 21 -3.22 11.77 -16.98
CA VAL A 21 -3.90 12.53 -15.92
C VAL A 21 -3.00 13.68 -15.49
N ASP A 22 -3.40 14.91 -15.83
CA ASP A 22 -2.55 16.09 -15.71
C ASP A 22 -2.36 16.61 -14.27
N LYS A 23 -1.13 16.42 -13.77
CA LYS A 23 -0.63 16.90 -12.45
C LYS A 23 0.43 18.00 -12.59
N THR A 24 0.57 18.62 -13.76
CA THR A 24 1.72 19.47 -14.07
C THR A 24 1.72 20.81 -13.33
N ASP A 25 0.58 21.26 -12.82
CA ASP A 25 0.46 22.36 -11.86
C ASP A 25 1.17 22.07 -10.53
N LEU A 26 1.04 20.85 -10.01
CA LEU A 26 1.76 20.41 -8.81
C LEU A 26 3.26 20.31 -9.07
N ILE A 27 3.66 19.87 -10.27
CA ILE A 27 5.06 19.85 -10.70
C ILE A 27 5.63 21.28 -10.73
N TYR A 28 4.91 22.23 -11.34
CA TYR A 28 5.31 23.64 -11.36
C TYR A 28 5.52 24.19 -9.94
N SER A 29 4.63 23.83 -9.02
CA SER A 29 4.80 24.20 -7.61
C SER A 29 6.05 23.59 -6.97
N LEU A 30 6.43 22.36 -7.29
CA LEU A 30 7.62 21.72 -6.71
C LEU A 30 8.90 22.42 -7.19
N VAL A 31 9.02 22.63 -8.50
CA VAL A 31 10.23 23.16 -9.13
C VAL A 31 10.47 24.64 -8.83
N THR A 32 9.43 25.39 -8.42
CA THR A 32 9.53 26.82 -8.08
C THR A 32 9.71 27.10 -6.58
N GLN A 33 9.25 26.21 -5.69
CA GLN A 33 9.19 26.48 -4.24
C GLN A 33 10.34 25.91 -3.42
N GLY A 34 11.15 25.02 -3.99
CA GLY A 34 12.23 24.38 -3.26
C GLY A 34 13.18 23.66 -4.20
N GLN A 35 14.20 23.06 -3.58
CA GLN A 35 15.31 22.44 -4.31
C GLN A 35 15.36 20.93 -4.05
N ILE A 36 15.08 20.46 -2.83
CA ILE A 36 15.32 19.07 -2.44
C ILE A 36 14.05 18.47 -1.84
N TYR A 37 13.52 17.43 -2.49
CA TYR A 37 12.27 16.78 -2.11
C TYR A 37 12.41 15.26 -1.99
N PHE A 38 11.61 14.71 -1.10
CA PHE A 38 11.39 13.28 -0.96
C PHE A 38 9.90 12.96 -1.01
N LEU A 39 9.53 11.95 -1.81
CA LEU A 39 8.16 11.43 -1.89
C LEU A 39 8.18 9.90 -1.78
N SER A 40 7.55 9.35 -0.75
CA SER A 40 7.17 7.93 -0.72
C SER A 40 5.72 7.76 -1.16
N ARG A 41 5.50 6.76 -2.02
CA ARG A 41 4.18 6.28 -2.42
C ARG A 41 4.24 4.78 -2.61
N PRO A 42 3.12 4.05 -2.44
CA PRO A 42 3.09 2.62 -2.73
C PRO A 42 3.50 2.30 -4.19
N ARG A 43 3.77 1.03 -4.45
CA ARG A 43 4.09 0.57 -5.82
C ARG A 43 2.95 0.91 -6.78
N ARG A 44 3.30 1.13 -8.05
CA ARG A 44 2.33 1.39 -9.14
C ARG A 44 1.49 2.68 -9.02
N PHE A 45 1.86 3.62 -8.15
CA PHE A 45 1.20 4.95 -8.04
C PHE A 45 1.68 6.00 -9.06
N GLY A 46 2.61 5.66 -9.96
CA GLY A 46 3.10 6.60 -10.99
C GLY A 46 4.35 7.40 -10.61
N LYS A 47 5.11 6.99 -9.59
CA LYS A 47 6.38 7.65 -9.18
C LYS A 47 7.38 7.81 -10.33
N SER A 48 7.65 6.74 -11.07
CA SER A 48 8.57 6.79 -12.22
C SER A 48 8.05 7.67 -13.37
N LEU A 49 6.73 7.73 -13.55
CA LEU A 49 6.11 8.65 -14.51
C LEU A 49 6.28 10.11 -14.07
N LEU A 50 6.12 10.40 -12.77
CA LEU A 50 6.42 11.72 -12.20
C LEU A 50 7.88 12.11 -12.45
N LEU A 51 8.84 11.21 -12.21
CA LEU A 51 10.26 11.46 -12.51
C LEU A 51 10.50 11.69 -14.00
N SER A 52 9.88 10.90 -14.88
CA SER A 52 9.98 11.10 -16.33
C SER A 52 9.38 12.44 -16.77
N THR A 53 8.33 12.92 -16.09
CA THR A 53 7.71 14.21 -16.37
C THR A 53 8.61 15.36 -15.90
N LEU A 54 9.16 15.27 -14.68
CA LEU A 54 10.16 16.20 -14.17
C LEU A 54 11.40 16.28 -15.07
N ARG A 55 11.88 15.13 -15.56
CA ARG A 55 12.99 15.07 -16.51
C ARG A 55 12.66 15.83 -17.79
N ALA A 56 11.51 15.58 -18.41
CA ALA A 56 11.11 16.28 -19.64
C ALA A 56 10.99 17.80 -19.41
N TYR A 57 10.49 18.21 -18.25
CA TYR A 57 10.40 19.62 -17.85
C TYR A 57 11.79 20.27 -17.78
N PHE A 58 12.73 19.67 -17.03
CA PHE A 58 14.07 20.23 -16.87
C PHE A 58 14.96 20.10 -18.11
N GLU A 59 14.69 19.14 -19.01
CA GLU A 59 15.30 19.08 -20.34
C GLU A 59 14.74 20.14 -21.31
N GLY A 60 13.74 20.92 -20.91
CA GLY A 60 13.16 22.00 -21.69
C GLY A 60 12.29 21.55 -22.87
N LYS A 61 11.73 20.34 -22.81
CA LYS A 61 10.87 19.74 -23.86
C LYS A 61 9.46 20.33 -23.84
N LYS A 62 9.35 21.65 -24.00
CA LYS A 62 8.11 22.43 -23.89
C LYS A 62 6.96 21.84 -24.72
N GLU A 63 7.26 21.35 -25.91
CA GLU A 63 6.28 20.77 -26.84
C GLU A 63 5.50 19.59 -26.25
N LEU A 64 6.07 18.86 -25.29
CA LEU A 64 5.39 17.75 -24.61
C LEU A 64 4.34 18.21 -23.59
N PHE A 65 4.37 19.49 -23.21
CA PHE A 65 3.46 20.05 -22.21
C PHE A 65 2.34 20.87 -22.81
N ALA A 66 2.27 20.99 -24.14
CA ALA A 66 1.25 21.76 -24.82
C ALA A 66 -0.17 21.36 -24.39
N GLY A 67 -0.95 22.32 -23.90
CA GLY A 67 -2.32 22.09 -23.43
C GLY A 67 -2.45 21.46 -22.03
N LEU A 68 -1.34 21.15 -21.36
CA LEU A 68 -1.33 20.78 -19.94
C LEU A 68 -1.33 22.05 -19.07
N LYS A 69 -1.72 21.93 -17.80
CA LYS A 69 -1.82 23.04 -16.84
C LYS A 69 -0.53 23.85 -16.75
N ILE A 70 0.65 23.22 -16.80
CA ILE A 70 1.94 23.91 -16.73
C ILE A 70 2.23 24.79 -17.95
N ASP A 71 1.65 24.54 -19.11
CA ASP A 71 1.85 25.35 -20.33
C ASP A 71 1.40 26.80 -20.12
N ALA A 72 0.36 27.00 -19.30
CA ALA A 72 -0.13 28.32 -18.92
C ALA A 72 0.66 28.97 -17.76
N LEU A 73 1.45 28.18 -17.01
CA LEU A 73 2.16 28.62 -15.81
C LEU A 73 3.64 28.92 -16.06
N GLU A 74 4.31 28.11 -16.89
CA GLU A 74 5.73 28.23 -17.17
C GLU A 74 6.00 29.00 -18.47
N HIS A 75 6.73 30.10 -18.35
CA HIS A 75 7.10 30.96 -19.47
C HIS A 75 8.60 30.85 -19.80
N ASP A 76 9.44 30.51 -18.83
CA ASP A 76 10.89 30.48 -18.91
C ASP A 76 11.42 29.03 -18.84
N TRP A 77 11.33 28.33 -19.97
CA TRP A 77 11.76 26.93 -20.12
C TRP A 77 13.30 26.81 -20.14
N HIS A 78 13.90 26.84 -18.95
CA HIS A 78 15.34 26.67 -18.79
C HIS A 78 15.77 25.21 -18.92
N VAL A 79 16.78 24.97 -19.75
CA VAL A 79 17.39 23.65 -19.92
C VAL A 79 18.44 23.41 -18.85
N HIS A 80 18.32 22.28 -18.16
CA HIS A 80 19.23 21.79 -17.13
C HIS A 80 19.72 20.38 -17.47
N ARG A 81 20.95 20.02 -17.07
CA ARG A 81 21.42 18.63 -17.15
C ARG A 81 20.72 17.80 -16.07
N VAL A 82 20.05 16.72 -16.48
CA VAL A 82 19.35 15.79 -15.58
C VAL A 82 20.11 14.48 -15.37
N PHE A 83 20.58 14.24 -14.15
CA PHE A 83 21.17 12.98 -13.71
C PHE A 83 20.08 12.09 -13.11
N HIS A 84 19.83 10.94 -13.72
CA HIS A 84 18.78 10.01 -13.28
C HIS A 84 19.39 8.70 -12.79
N PHE A 85 19.27 8.44 -11.49
CA PHE A 85 19.61 7.16 -10.87
C PHE A 85 18.37 6.29 -10.79
N ASP A 86 18.47 5.07 -11.31
CA ASP A 86 17.42 4.06 -11.23
C ASP A 86 18.03 2.76 -10.67
N PHE A 87 17.66 2.42 -9.44
CA PHE A 87 18.18 1.23 -8.78
C PHE A 87 17.42 -0.06 -9.16
N ASN A 88 16.46 -0.01 -10.09
CA ASN A 88 15.81 -1.21 -10.62
C ASN A 88 16.78 -2.10 -11.43
N GLY A 89 16.41 -3.38 -11.55
CA GLY A 89 17.11 -4.36 -12.39
C GLY A 89 18.44 -4.88 -11.84
N VAL A 90 18.79 -4.55 -10.59
CA VAL A 90 19.98 -5.06 -9.89
C VAL A 90 19.55 -5.96 -8.73
N ASP A 91 20.26 -7.07 -8.55
CA ASP A 91 20.16 -7.91 -7.36
C ASP A 91 21.13 -7.40 -6.29
N PHE A 92 20.61 -6.62 -5.34
CA PHE A 92 21.42 -6.07 -4.24
C PHE A 92 21.72 -7.08 -3.13
N THR A 93 21.27 -8.34 -3.25
CA THR A 93 21.71 -9.41 -2.35
C THR A 93 23.14 -9.85 -2.62
N MET A 94 23.70 -9.46 -3.76
CA MET A 94 25.10 -9.68 -4.09
C MET A 94 25.97 -8.58 -3.45
N PRO A 95 26.96 -8.94 -2.61
CA PRO A 95 27.89 -7.96 -2.03
C PRO A 95 28.58 -7.10 -3.09
N GLY A 96 28.63 -5.79 -2.86
CA GLY A 96 29.24 -4.82 -3.79
C GLY A 96 28.39 -4.39 -4.98
N ALA A 97 27.20 -4.99 -5.20
CA ALA A 97 26.33 -4.64 -6.33
C ALA A 97 25.92 -3.16 -6.35
N LEU A 98 25.64 -2.57 -5.18
CA LEU A 98 25.32 -1.15 -5.06
C LEU A 98 26.49 -0.25 -5.48
N HIS A 99 27.70 -0.59 -5.04
CA HIS A 99 28.90 0.15 -5.39
C HIS A 99 29.12 0.16 -6.91
N LEU A 100 29.06 -1.02 -7.53
CA LEU A 100 29.23 -1.19 -8.98
C LEU A 100 28.14 -0.47 -9.79
N LYS A 101 26.89 -0.47 -9.32
CA LYS A 101 25.78 0.23 -9.98
C LYS A 101 26.00 1.74 -9.98
N ILE A 102 26.43 2.31 -8.85
CA ILE A 102 26.76 3.75 -8.78
C ILE A 102 28.00 4.04 -9.64
N GLU A 103 29.03 3.20 -9.55
CA GLU A 103 30.25 3.34 -10.34
C GLU A 103 29.97 3.40 -11.85
N GLY A 104 29.08 2.55 -12.37
CA GLY A 104 28.66 2.56 -13.77
C GLY A 104 28.05 3.89 -14.19
N TYR A 105 27.13 4.46 -13.40
CA TYR A 105 26.56 5.78 -13.68
C TYR A 105 27.63 6.88 -13.72
N LEU A 106 28.54 6.87 -12.74
CA LEU A 106 29.59 7.88 -12.68
C LEU A 106 30.59 7.74 -13.83
N TYR A 107 30.90 6.51 -14.25
CA TYR A 107 31.75 6.26 -15.40
C TYR A 107 31.17 6.87 -16.68
N ASP A 108 29.89 6.58 -16.98
CA ASP A 108 29.22 7.10 -18.18
C ASP A 108 29.20 8.64 -18.22
N TRP A 109 28.97 9.29 -17.07
CA TRP A 109 28.98 10.75 -17.02
C TRP A 109 30.38 11.35 -16.98
N GLU A 110 31.36 10.70 -16.35
CA GLU A 110 32.75 11.13 -16.46
C GLU A 110 33.23 11.09 -17.92
N GLU A 111 32.83 10.07 -18.69
CA GLU A 111 33.08 10.01 -20.13
C GLU A 111 32.37 11.16 -20.87
N GLU A 112 31.08 11.40 -20.59
CA GLU A 112 30.28 12.48 -21.19
C GLU A 112 30.92 13.87 -21.01
N PHE A 113 31.44 14.16 -19.81
CA PHE A 113 32.05 15.45 -19.46
C PHE A 113 33.56 15.50 -19.65
N GLY A 114 34.19 14.42 -20.13
CA GLY A 114 35.64 14.33 -20.31
C GLY A 114 36.44 14.46 -19.00
N ILE A 115 35.88 13.98 -17.89
CA ILE A 115 36.51 14.04 -16.57
C ILE A 115 37.48 12.86 -16.43
N SER A 116 38.77 13.16 -16.34
CA SER A 116 39.79 12.13 -16.07
C SER A 116 39.71 11.62 -14.63
N SER A 117 39.91 10.32 -14.43
CA SER A 117 39.98 9.73 -13.09
C SER A 117 41.10 10.38 -12.26
N GLY A 118 40.70 11.08 -11.19
CA GLY A 118 41.63 11.69 -10.24
C GLY A 118 42.18 10.69 -9.22
N VAL A 119 43.02 11.19 -8.31
CA VAL A 119 43.54 10.40 -7.16
C VAL A 119 42.42 10.03 -6.18
N ASP A 120 41.42 10.91 -6.04
CA ASP A 120 40.24 10.64 -5.22
C ASP A 120 39.18 9.87 -6.02
N THR A 121 39.06 8.59 -5.69
CA THR A 121 38.13 7.62 -6.28
C THR A 121 36.83 7.45 -5.49
N ASN A 122 36.61 8.23 -4.42
CA ASN A 122 35.37 8.18 -3.66
C ASN A 122 34.16 8.53 -4.56
N LEU A 123 33.09 7.73 -4.48
CA LEU A 123 31.89 7.90 -5.31
C LEU A 123 31.26 9.30 -5.17
N GLY A 124 31.18 9.82 -3.94
CA GLY A 124 30.66 11.16 -3.68
C GLY A 124 31.53 12.24 -4.31
N SER A 125 32.86 12.17 -4.11
CA SER A 125 33.79 13.12 -4.73
C SER A 125 33.74 13.11 -6.25
N ARG A 126 33.65 11.92 -6.86
CA ARG A 126 33.48 11.75 -8.32
C ARG A 126 32.21 12.43 -8.80
N PHE A 127 31.09 12.17 -8.13
CA PHE A 127 29.82 12.79 -8.50
C PHE A 127 29.82 14.31 -8.31
N ASN A 128 30.49 14.84 -7.28
CA ASN A 128 30.65 16.28 -7.10
C ASN A 128 31.33 16.94 -8.31
N ARG A 129 32.41 16.32 -8.82
CA ARG A 129 33.11 16.83 -10.02
C ARG A 129 32.21 16.83 -11.24
N ILE A 130 31.40 15.78 -11.42
CA ILE A 130 30.40 15.71 -12.50
C ILE A 130 29.37 16.84 -12.37
N LEU A 131 28.83 17.09 -11.16
CA LEU A 131 27.86 18.16 -10.92
C LEU A 131 28.47 19.54 -11.18
N GLN A 132 29.71 19.78 -10.78
CA GLN A 132 30.44 21.01 -11.05
C GLN A 132 30.66 21.22 -12.55
N ALA A 133 31.17 20.20 -13.26
CA ALA A 133 31.39 20.27 -14.71
C ALA A 133 30.08 20.54 -15.48
N ALA A 134 28.99 19.88 -15.09
CA ALA A 134 27.68 20.12 -15.68
C ALA A 134 27.18 21.55 -15.44
N ALA A 135 27.39 22.09 -14.23
CA ALA A 135 27.00 23.46 -13.91
C ALA A 135 27.84 24.49 -14.68
N GLU A 136 29.14 24.26 -14.84
CA GLU A 136 30.04 25.11 -15.62
C GLU A 136 29.70 25.09 -17.12
N GLN A 137 29.42 23.91 -17.68
CA GLN A 137 29.12 23.76 -19.11
C GLN A 137 27.74 24.34 -19.49
N THR A 138 26.74 24.16 -18.64
CA THR A 138 25.37 24.62 -18.92
C THR A 138 25.08 26.03 -18.41
N GLY A 139 25.94 26.56 -17.54
CA GLY A 139 25.70 27.82 -16.83
C GLY A 139 24.53 27.77 -15.84
N ARG A 140 24.01 26.57 -15.54
CA ARG A 140 22.86 26.35 -14.67
C ARG A 140 23.09 25.15 -13.76
N GLY A 141 22.50 25.17 -12.56
CA GLY A 141 22.59 24.03 -11.65
C GLY A 141 22.01 22.74 -12.27
N ALA A 142 22.60 21.61 -11.94
CA ALA A 142 22.18 20.29 -12.38
C ALA A 142 20.95 19.77 -11.61
N VAL A 143 20.22 18.86 -12.22
CA VAL A 143 19.04 18.23 -11.63
C VAL A 143 19.36 16.76 -11.34
N VAL A 144 19.02 16.28 -10.15
CA VAL A 144 19.24 14.89 -9.76
C VAL A 144 17.91 14.23 -9.42
N LEU A 145 17.58 13.15 -10.11
CA LEU A 145 16.38 12.35 -9.91
C LEU A 145 16.80 10.95 -9.47
N VAL A 146 16.21 10.44 -8.40
CA VAL A 146 16.54 9.11 -7.85
C VAL A 146 15.25 8.30 -7.71
N ASP A 147 15.13 7.22 -8.49
CA ASP A 147 14.05 6.24 -8.40
C ASP A 147 14.47 5.01 -7.57
N GLU A 148 13.50 4.42 -6.88
CA GLU A 148 13.67 3.24 -6.02
C GLU A 148 14.89 3.34 -5.09
N TYR A 149 15.07 4.50 -4.44
CA TYR A 149 16.23 4.81 -3.58
C TYR A 149 16.45 3.79 -2.44
N ASP A 150 15.37 3.14 -2.02
CA ASP A 150 15.28 2.22 -0.89
C ASP A 150 15.49 0.76 -1.29
N LYS A 151 15.43 0.43 -2.58
CA LYS A 151 15.60 -0.94 -3.09
C LYS A 151 16.89 -1.64 -2.62
N PRO A 152 18.07 -0.99 -2.59
CA PRO A 152 19.30 -1.62 -2.08
C PRO A 152 19.22 -2.04 -0.61
N LEU A 153 18.34 -1.40 0.18
CA LEU A 153 18.11 -1.72 1.57
C LEU A 153 16.99 -2.77 1.72
N LEU A 154 15.91 -2.65 0.95
CA LEU A 154 14.79 -3.61 0.97
C LEU A 154 15.21 -5.02 0.55
N ASP A 155 16.07 -5.15 -0.47
CA ASP A 155 16.41 -6.47 -1.03
C ASP A 155 17.20 -7.34 -0.05
N VAL A 156 17.94 -6.72 0.87
CA VAL A 156 18.79 -7.36 1.89
C VAL A 156 18.17 -7.36 3.30
N LEU A 157 17.05 -6.64 3.49
CA LEU A 157 16.32 -6.60 4.75
C LEU A 157 15.97 -8.02 5.23
N GLU A 158 16.22 -8.31 6.50
CA GLU A 158 16.07 -9.62 7.16
C GLU A 158 16.91 -10.78 6.58
N LYS A 159 17.66 -10.57 5.49
CA LYS A 159 18.56 -11.58 4.90
C LYS A 159 19.97 -11.47 5.42
N ASP A 160 20.50 -10.26 5.38
CA ASP A 160 21.90 -9.99 5.61
C ASP A 160 22.06 -8.63 6.31
N PRO A 161 22.08 -8.62 7.66
CA PRO A 161 22.24 -7.39 8.43
C PRO A 161 23.57 -6.67 8.17
N GLU A 162 24.63 -7.40 7.84
CA GLU A 162 25.94 -6.81 7.54
C GLU A 162 25.92 -6.09 6.19
N LEU A 163 25.38 -6.74 5.16
CA LEU A 163 25.23 -6.13 3.83
C LEU A 163 24.22 -4.97 3.85
N LEU A 164 23.15 -5.05 4.65
CA LEU A 164 22.22 -3.95 4.89
C LEU A 164 22.97 -2.71 5.42
N GLU A 165 23.83 -2.88 6.41
CA GLU A 165 24.59 -1.77 7.00
C GLU A 165 25.66 -1.24 6.03
N GLN A 166 26.32 -2.11 5.28
CA GLN A 166 27.24 -1.70 4.21
C GLN A 166 26.52 -0.86 3.14
N ASN A 167 25.36 -1.31 2.65
CA ASN A 167 24.57 -0.57 1.68
C ASN A 167 24.09 0.77 2.25
N ARG A 168 23.70 0.81 3.53
CA ARG A 168 23.30 2.03 4.22
C ARG A 168 24.43 3.06 4.25
N GLU A 169 25.64 2.65 4.65
CA GLU A 169 26.79 3.57 4.72
C GLU A 169 27.26 4.03 3.32
N ILE A 170 27.17 3.17 2.29
CA ILE A 170 27.42 3.58 0.89
C ILE A 170 26.45 4.68 0.46
N LEU A 171 25.14 4.49 0.66
CA LEU A 171 24.13 5.48 0.29
C LEU A 171 24.30 6.79 1.07
N LYS A 172 24.56 6.71 2.37
CA LYS A 172 24.78 7.87 3.25
C LYS A 172 26.01 8.67 2.83
N ALA A 173 27.13 8.01 2.56
CA ALA A 173 28.33 8.66 2.06
C ALA A 173 28.08 9.30 0.69
N PHE A 174 27.39 8.59 -0.20
CA PHE A 174 27.07 9.06 -1.54
C PHE A 174 26.18 10.31 -1.52
N TYR A 175 25.06 10.29 -0.80
CA TYR A 175 24.13 11.43 -0.75
C TYR A 175 24.64 12.64 0.03
N SER A 176 25.67 12.47 0.89
CA SER A 176 26.32 13.60 1.56
C SER A 176 26.91 14.63 0.58
N VAL A 177 27.21 14.20 -0.66
CA VAL A 177 27.76 15.06 -1.72
C VAL A 177 26.84 16.23 -2.05
N PHE A 178 25.53 16.06 -1.95
CA PHE A 178 24.59 17.11 -2.33
C PHE A 178 24.73 18.37 -1.45
N LYS A 179 25.21 18.21 -0.21
CA LYS A 179 25.52 19.34 0.67
C LYS A 179 26.74 20.12 0.18
N LEU A 180 27.73 19.43 -0.40
CA LEU A 180 28.93 20.04 -0.98
C LEU A 180 28.62 20.69 -2.34
N ALA A 181 27.74 20.06 -3.11
CA ALA A 181 27.36 20.48 -4.45
C ALA A 181 26.18 21.47 -4.48
N ASP A 182 25.80 22.08 -3.36
CA ASP A 182 24.61 22.94 -3.24
C ASP A 182 24.56 24.04 -4.30
N ALA A 183 25.70 24.71 -4.55
CA ALA A 183 25.85 25.76 -5.57
C ALA A 183 25.75 25.23 -7.02
N SER A 184 25.96 23.93 -7.23
CA SER A 184 25.90 23.27 -8.54
C SER A 184 24.57 22.54 -8.76
N LEU A 185 23.65 22.56 -7.79
CA LEU A 185 22.37 21.87 -7.87
C LEU A 185 21.21 22.85 -8.12
N ARG A 186 20.34 22.51 -9.07
CA ARG A 186 19.06 23.18 -9.30
C ARG A 186 17.90 22.51 -8.57
N PHE A 187 17.88 21.18 -8.57
CA PHE A 187 16.77 20.38 -8.05
C PHE A 187 17.20 18.95 -7.77
N VAL A 188 16.70 18.36 -6.69
CA VAL A 188 16.93 16.97 -6.29
C VAL A 188 15.59 16.37 -5.88
N PHE A 189 15.21 15.24 -6.47
CA PHE A 189 14.01 14.51 -6.12
C PHE A 189 14.30 13.03 -5.91
N LEU A 190 13.96 12.52 -4.72
CA LEU A 190 14.11 11.12 -4.38
C LEU A 190 12.74 10.49 -4.17
N THR A 191 12.56 9.29 -4.68
CA THR A 191 11.31 8.55 -4.50
C THR A 191 11.55 7.05 -4.31
N GLY A 192 10.60 6.40 -3.66
CA GLY A 192 10.65 5.00 -3.26
C GLY A 192 9.36 4.54 -2.63
N VAL A 193 9.35 3.33 -2.09
CA VAL A 193 8.19 2.77 -1.38
C VAL A 193 8.23 3.12 0.09
N THR A 194 9.38 2.90 0.72
CA THR A 194 9.57 2.99 2.16
C THR A 194 10.41 4.20 2.54
N LYS A 195 10.27 4.63 3.78
CA LYS A 195 11.05 5.67 4.45
C LYS A 195 11.97 4.97 5.45
N PHE A 196 13.04 4.34 4.96
CA PHE A 196 14.16 4.00 5.85
C PHE A 196 14.60 5.28 6.57
N SER A 197 14.76 5.21 7.89
CA SER A 197 14.88 6.40 8.74
C SER A 197 15.76 7.45 8.07
N GLN A 198 15.17 8.61 7.75
CA GLN A 198 15.88 9.70 7.08
C GLN A 198 17.11 10.14 7.89
N VAL A 199 17.07 9.92 9.20
CA VAL A 199 18.19 10.11 10.13
C VAL A 199 19.40 9.22 9.79
N SER A 200 19.21 8.03 9.22
CA SER A 200 20.31 7.11 8.93
C SER A 200 20.95 7.34 7.55
N VAL A 201 20.15 7.48 6.48
CA VAL A 201 20.66 7.61 5.10
C VAL A 201 20.90 9.08 4.71
N PHE A 202 20.17 10.02 5.29
CA PHE A 202 20.28 11.44 4.96
C PHE A 202 20.93 12.29 6.07
N SER A 203 21.55 11.68 7.11
CA SER A 203 22.23 12.44 8.18
C SER A 203 23.43 13.25 7.68
N GLY A 204 24.07 12.83 6.58
CA GLY A 204 25.15 13.59 5.93
C GLY A 204 24.65 14.68 4.97
N PHE A 205 23.34 14.77 4.75
CA PHE A 205 22.68 15.56 3.72
C PHE A 205 21.82 16.68 4.36
N ASN A 206 21.60 17.81 3.67
CA ASN A 206 20.52 18.71 4.06
C ASN A 206 19.22 17.92 3.92
N GLN A 207 18.53 17.65 5.02
CA GLN A 207 17.39 16.72 5.04
C GLN A 207 16.39 17.09 3.94
N PRO A 208 16.06 16.15 3.02
CA PRO A 208 15.14 16.42 1.95
C PRO A 208 13.78 16.78 2.55
N LYS A 209 13.08 17.73 1.92
CA LYS A 209 11.72 18.07 2.34
C LYS A 209 10.80 16.90 2.01
N ASP A 210 10.44 16.13 3.03
CA ASP A 210 9.50 15.03 2.92
C ASP A 210 8.08 15.56 2.69
N ILE A 211 7.58 15.39 1.47
CA ILE A 211 6.25 15.83 1.04
C ILE A 211 5.22 14.70 1.08
N SER A 212 5.58 13.52 1.58
CA SER A 212 4.75 12.31 1.49
C SER A 212 3.40 12.46 2.19
N MET A 213 3.34 13.23 3.28
CA MET A 213 2.09 13.54 4.01
C MET A 213 1.65 15.00 3.89
N PHE A 214 2.15 15.73 2.90
CA PHE A 214 1.76 17.13 2.72
C PHE A 214 0.44 17.19 1.96
N ASP A 215 -0.57 17.79 2.58
CA ASP A 215 -1.92 18.03 2.05
C ASP A 215 -1.90 18.48 0.57
N LYS A 216 -1.03 19.45 0.25
CA LYS A 216 -0.88 20.02 -1.09
C LYS A 216 -0.46 19.01 -2.18
N TYR A 217 0.24 17.94 -1.80
CA TYR A 217 0.84 16.97 -2.72
C TYR A 217 0.22 15.57 -2.58
N GLU A 218 -0.93 15.42 -1.92
CA GLU A 218 -1.64 14.13 -1.81
C GLU A 218 -1.86 13.51 -3.19
N ALA A 219 -2.43 14.30 -4.10
CA ALA A 219 -2.79 13.90 -5.47
C ALA A 219 -1.66 14.00 -6.50
N LEU A 220 -0.40 14.21 -6.07
CA LEU A 220 0.76 14.29 -6.97
C LEU A 220 0.98 12.98 -7.75
N CYS A 221 0.63 11.87 -7.12
CA CYS A 221 0.62 10.52 -7.68
C CYS A 221 -0.73 9.87 -7.37
N GLY A 222 -1.28 9.09 -8.29
CA GLY A 222 -2.64 8.55 -8.17
C GLY A 222 -3.66 9.32 -9.02
N ILE A 223 -4.91 8.84 -9.02
CA ILE A 223 -6.05 9.46 -9.71
C ILE A 223 -7.04 9.90 -8.64
N THR A 224 -7.52 11.15 -8.67
CA THR A 224 -8.55 11.61 -7.73
C THR A 224 -9.94 11.16 -8.17
N GLU A 225 -10.91 11.16 -7.25
CA GLU A 225 -12.33 10.94 -7.59
C GLU A 225 -12.80 11.86 -8.74
N GLU A 226 -12.44 13.14 -8.70
CA GLU A 226 -12.79 14.12 -9.73
C GLU A 226 -12.19 13.75 -11.10
N GLU A 227 -10.92 13.37 -11.12
CA GLU A 227 -10.23 12.97 -12.35
C GLU A 227 -10.79 11.67 -12.92
N LEU A 228 -11.12 10.71 -12.07
CA LEU A 228 -11.81 9.48 -12.45
C LEU A 228 -13.14 9.81 -13.16
N HIS A 229 -13.92 10.70 -12.56
CA HIS A 229 -15.26 11.05 -13.03
C HIS A 229 -15.26 11.93 -14.28
N THR A 230 -14.21 12.71 -14.51
CA THR A 230 -14.11 13.62 -15.66
C THR A 230 -13.37 12.99 -16.82
N GLN A 231 -12.16 12.48 -16.60
CA GLN A 231 -11.30 11.96 -17.66
C GLN A 231 -11.69 10.55 -18.10
N PHE A 232 -12.31 9.75 -17.21
CA PHE A 232 -12.69 8.36 -17.47
C PHE A 232 -14.21 8.14 -17.48
N ALA A 233 -15.00 9.19 -17.73
CA ALA A 233 -16.45 9.10 -17.82
C ALA A 233 -16.96 8.13 -18.90
N GLU A 234 -16.28 8.07 -20.06
CA GLU A 234 -16.65 7.16 -21.15
C GLU A 234 -16.35 5.69 -20.81
N PRO A 235 -15.12 5.32 -20.36
CA PRO A 235 -14.84 3.95 -19.90
C PRO A 235 -15.79 3.45 -18.80
N ILE A 236 -16.18 4.32 -17.85
CA ILE A 236 -17.16 3.97 -16.81
C ILE A 236 -18.52 3.62 -17.43
N ARG A 237 -18.97 4.40 -18.43
CA ARG A 237 -20.21 4.16 -19.18
C ARG A 237 -20.16 2.83 -19.94
N GLU A 238 -19.05 2.55 -20.60
CA GLU A 238 -18.83 1.30 -21.34
C GLU A 238 -18.88 0.08 -20.41
N MET A 239 -18.19 0.13 -19.27
CA MET A 239 -18.22 -0.95 -18.27
C MET A 239 -19.62 -1.14 -17.67
N ALA A 240 -20.31 -0.05 -17.32
CA ALA A 240 -21.67 -0.12 -16.77
C ALA A 240 -22.65 -0.79 -17.75
N ALA A 241 -22.55 -0.45 -19.04
CA ALA A 241 -23.36 -1.07 -20.09
C ALA A 241 -23.05 -2.55 -20.28
N SER A 242 -21.77 -2.95 -20.23
CA SER A 242 -21.35 -4.36 -20.31
C SER A 242 -21.88 -5.21 -19.16
N GLU A 243 -21.90 -4.64 -17.95
CA GLU A 243 -22.32 -5.30 -16.71
C GLU A 243 -23.83 -5.22 -16.44
N GLY A 244 -24.58 -4.49 -17.28
CA GLY A 244 -26.02 -4.29 -17.12
C GLY A 244 -26.40 -3.50 -15.86
N CYS A 245 -25.53 -2.60 -15.40
CA CYS A 245 -25.77 -1.75 -14.24
C CYS A 245 -25.76 -0.26 -14.62
N THR A 246 -26.14 0.59 -13.67
CA THR A 246 -26.06 2.05 -13.83
C THR A 246 -24.63 2.57 -13.70
N GLU A 247 -24.34 3.73 -14.27
CA GLU A 247 -23.03 4.38 -14.09
C GLU A 247 -22.68 4.61 -12.62
N GLU A 248 -23.67 4.96 -11.80
CA GLU A 248 -23.48 5.18 -10.36
C GLU A 248 -23.11 3.89 -9.63
N GLU A 249 -23.76 2.77 -9.98
CA GLU A 249 -23.38 1.46 -9.43
C GLU A 249 -21.97 1.07 -9.85
N MET A 250 -21.57 1.33 -11.10
CA MET A 250 -20.21 1.06 -11.57
C MET A 250 -19.19 1.94 -10.84
N ARG A 251 -19.46 3.24 -10.64
CA ARG A 251 -18.61 4.14 -9.84
C ARG A 251 -18.45 3.61 -8.42
N GLN A 252 -19.52 3.16 -7.77
CA GLN A 252 -19.44 2.59 -6.44
C GLN A 252 -18.64 1.28 -6.40
N ARG A 253 -18.74 0.43 -7.42
CA ARG A 253 -17.92 -0.80 -7.52
C ARG A 253 -16.44 -0.45 -7.67
N LEU A 254 -16.09 0.48 -8.56
CA LEU A 254 -14.73 0.99 -8.73
C LEU A 254 -14.20 1.63 -7.44
N LYS A 255 -15.02 2.44 -6.75
CA LYS A 255 -14.67 3.05 -5.47
C LYS A 255 -14.35 2.00 -4.41
N ARG A 256 -15.25 1.03 -4.18
CA ARG A 256 -15.05 -0.04 -3.20
C ARG A 256 -13.81 -0.90 -3.48
N HIS A 257 -13.44 -1.05 -4.75
CA HIS A 257 -12.36 -1.96 -5.14
C HIS A 257 -10.99 -1.27 -5.36
N TYR A 258 -10.95 -0.01 -5.79
CA TYR A 258 -9.70 0.69 -6.17
C TYR A 258 -9.42 2.01 -5.44
N ASP A 259 -10.42 2.63 -4.80
CA ASP A 259 -10.26 3.86 -4.02
C ASP A 259 -9.69 3.58 -2.62
N GLY A 260 -9.53 4.63 -1.84
CA GLY A 260 -9.45 4.56 -0.40
C GLY A 260 -8.06 4.76 0.14
N TYR A 261 -7.12 5.23 -0.69
CA TYR A 261 -5.81 5.68 -0.24
C TYR A 261 -5.84 7.16 0.14
N HIS A 262 -5.47 7.45 1.37
CA HIS A 262 -5.33 8.79 1.92
C HIS A 262 -3.90 8.96 2.47
N PHE A 263 -3.27 10.10 2.16
CA PHE A 263 -1.86 10.33 2.46
C PHE A 263 -1.62 11.41 3.52
N SER A 264 -2.63 12.21 3.83
CA SER A 264 -2.61 13.24 4.85
C SER A 264 -3.96 13.33 5.59
N LYS A 265 -4.05 14.30 6.50
CA LYS A 265 -5.25 14.62 7.27
C LYS A 265 -6.39 15.25 6.43
N GLU A 266 -6.11 15.71 5.20
CA GLU A 266 -7.15 16.24 4.30
C GLU A 266 -7.96 15.11 3.66
N MET A 267 -7.37 13.91 3.57
CA MET A 267 -8.05 12.70 3.12
C MET A 267 -8.67 12.86 1.72
N THR A 268 -7.90 13.37 0.77
CA THR A 268 -8.30 13.32 -0.65
C THR A 268 -8.38 11.87 -1.12
N ASP A 269 -9.52 11.47 -1.69
CA ASP A 269 -9.72 10.12 -2.27
C ASP A 269 -8.78 9.89 -3.46
N ILE A 270 -7.81 8.98 -3.30
CA ILE A 270 -6.85 8.60 -4.34
C ILE A 270 -7.01 7.13 -4.73
N TYR A 271 -7.20 6.93 -6.02
CA TYR A 271 -7.26 5.62 -6.68
C TYR A 271 -5.89 5.17 -7.15
N ASN A 272 -5.63 3.86 -7.10
CA ASN A 272 -4.44 3.28 -7.71
C ASN A 272 -4.53 3.35 -9.26
N PRO A 273 -3.62 4.08 -9.94
CA PRO A 273 -3.69 4.23 -11.39
C PRO A 273 -3.55 2.90 -12.14
N PHE A 274 -2.71 1.99 -11.66
CA PHE A 274 -2.49 0.72 -12.34
C PHE A 274 -3.74 -0.15 -12.30
N SER A 275 -4.41 -0.29 -11.15
CA SER A 275 -5.64 -1.06 -11.07
C SER A 275 -6.75 -0.46 -11.93
N VAL A 276 -6.97 0.85 -11.85
CA VAL A 276 -7.99 1.55 -12.64
C VAL A 276 -7.76 1.40 -14.15
N LEU A 277 -6.52 1.62 -14.61
CA LEU A 277 -6.20 1.53 -16.05
C LEU A 277 -6.36 0.10 -16.57
N ASN A 278 -5.94 -0.92 -15.81
CA ASN A 278 -6.15 -2.31 -16.21
C ASN A 278 -7.64 -2.70 -16.20
N ALA A 279 -8.42 -2.19 -15.26
CA ALA A 279 -9.85 -2.45 -15.22
C ALA A 279 -10.57 -1.89 -16.46
N PHE A 280 -10.21 -0.68 -16.88
CA PHE A 280 -10.77 -0.09 -18.11
C PHE A 280 -10.29 -0.79 -19.38
N ASP A 281 -9.03 -1.24 -19.43
CA ASP A 281 -8.49 -1.96 -20.59
C ASP A 281 -9.12 -3.35 -20.75
N SER A 282 -9.31 -4.06 -19.64
CA SER A 282 -9.90 -5.40 -19.62
C SER A 282 -11.43 -5.43 -19.53
N GLN A 283 -12.05 -4.26 -19.28
CA GLN A 283 -13.47 -4.09 -18.96
C GLN A 283 -13.94 -4.96 -17.78
N ASP A 284 -13.07 -5.21 -16.80
CA ASP A 284 -13.35 -6.09 -15.68
C ASP A 284 -12.67 -5.60 -14.39
N ILE A 285 -13.36 -5.78 -13.25
CA ILE A 285 -12.85 -5.39 -11.93
C ILE A 285 -12.13 -6.59 -11.31
N ARG A 286 -10.81 -6.49 -11.18
CA ARG A 286 -9.92 -7.53 -10.63
C ARG A 286 -8.82 -6.96 -9.72
N ASP A 287 -8.17 -7.85 -8.99
CA ASP A 287 -7.05 -7.59 -8.07
C ASP A 287 -5.70 -7.33 -8.80
N PHE A 288 -5.63 -6.34 -9.69
CA PHE A 288 -4.45 -6.04 -10.52
C PHE A 288 -3.20 -5.62 -9.74
N TRP A 289 -3.30 -4.69 -8.80
CA TRP A 289 -2.22 -4.23 -7.95
C TRP A 289 -1.66 -5.36 -7.09
N PHE A 290 -2.52 -6.13 -6.43
CA PHE A 290 -2.06 -7.24 -5.60
C PHE A 290 -1.39 -8.33 -6.43
N ALA A 291 -1.97 -8.69 -7.59
CA ALA A 291 -1.38 -9.66 -8.53
C ALA A 291 -0.03 -9.19 -9.12
N SER A 292 0.24 -7.88 -9.15
CA SER A 292 1.50 -7.33 -9.65
C SER A 292 2.73 -7.64 -8.75
N GLY A 293 2.49 -8.22 -7.57
CA GLY A 293 3.50 -8.87 -6.73
C GLY A 293 3.58 -8.28 -5.33
N THR A 294 3.25 -9.09 -4.32
CA THR A 294 3.55 -8.80 -2.92
C THR A 294 5.06 -8.77 -2.69
N PRO A 295 5.62 -7.74 -2.04
CA PRO A 295 7.03 -7.73 -1.72
C PRO A 295 7.40 -8.90 -0.80
N THR A 296 8.43 -9.66 -1.16
CA THR A 296 8.89 -10.83 -0.39
C THR A 296 9.36 -10.46 1.02
N TYR A 297 9.83 -9.23 1.24
CA TYR A 297 10.18 -8.73 2.57
C TYR A 297 8.95 -8.64 3.49
N LEU A 298 7.78 -8.26 2.98
CA LEU A 298 6.58 -8.12 3.80
C LEU A 298 6.11 -9.48 4.32
N ILE A 299 6.19 -10.50 3.47
CA ILE A 299 5.88 -11.89 3.84
C ILE A 299 6.80 -12.36 4.97
N ARG A 300 8.09 -12.01 4.92
CA ARG A 300 9.08 -12.39 5.94
C ARG A 300 8.80 -11.68 7.26
N LEU A 301 8.59 -10.37 7.20
CA LEU A 301 8.29 -9.55 8.37
C LEU A 301 7.00 -10.04 9.07
N MET A 302 5.97 -10.40 8.31
CA MET A 302 4.75 -11.01 8.84
C MET A 302 4.97 -12.39 9.47
N ASN A 303 5.96 -13.18 9.03
CA ASN A 303 6.27 -14.45 9.66
C ASN A 303 6.96 -14.28 11.04
N HIS A 304 7.61 -13.14 11.26
CA HIS A 304 8.27 -12.82 12.53
C HIS A 304 7.36 -12.05 13.49
N PHE A 305 6.31 -11.42 12.97
CA PHE A 305 5.32 -10.74 13.80
C PHE A 305 4.39 -11.74 14.49
N HIS A 306 4.53 -11.86 15.81
CA HIS A 306 3.72 -12.76 16.65
C HIS A 306 2.35 -12.18 17.03
N GLU A 307 2.14 -10.90 16.77
CA GLU A 307 0.88 -10.20 16.96
C GLU A 307 0.00 -10.33 15.71
N GLY A 308 -1.32 -10.27 15.90
CA GLY A 308 -2.27 -10.44 14.80
C GLY A 308 -2.55 -9.12 14.08
N ILE A 309 -3.05 -9.19 12.84
CA ILE A 309 -3.43 -7.99 12.07
C ILE A 309 -4.59 -7.21 12.71
N ASP A 310 -5.36 -7.83 13.62
CA ASP A 310 -6.36 -7.18 14.49
C ASP A 310 -5.75 -6.12 15.41
N GLN A 311 -4.43 -6.14 15.62
CA GLN A 311 -3.71 -5.18 16.44
C GLN A 311 -3.10 -4.03 15.62
N LEU A 312 -3.22 -4.09 14.28
CA LEU A 312 -2.65 -3.15 13.33
C LEU A 312 -3.70 -2.40 12.50
N SER A 313 -4.88 -3.02 12.28
CA SER A 313 -5.99 -2.46 11.50
C SER A 313 -7.10 -1.96 12.41
N GLY A 314 -7.77 -0.87 12.05
CA GLY A 314 -8.90 -0.31 12.79
C GLY A 314 -8.50 0.43 14.06
N MET A 315 -7.23 0.84 14.19
CA MET A 315 -6.66 1.45 15.38
C MET A 315 -6.11 2.84 15.09
N TYR A 316 -6.10 3.71 16.10
CA TYR A 316 -5.52 5.05 16.01
C TYR A 316 -4.05 5.05 16.42
N TYR A 317 -3.20 5.63 15.57
CA TYR A 317 -1.75 5.75 15.77
C TYR A 317 -1.30 7.20 15.70
N SER A 318 -0.26 7.55 16.44
CA SER A 318 0.47 8.78 16.20
C SER A 318 1.24 8.70 14.88
N GLN A 319 1.49 9.84 14.25
CA GLN A 319 2.17 9.90 12.95
C GLN A 319 3.54 9.19 12.95
N ASP A 320 4.30 9.31 14.04
CA ASP A 320 5.65 8.75 14.13
C ASP A 320 5.66 7.21 14.11
N GLU A 321 4.58 6.55 14.54
CA GLU A 321 4.47 5.08 14.62
C GLU A 321 4.38 4.40 13.26
N PHE A 322 3.87 5.08 12.23
CA PHE A 322 3.72 4.51 10.88
C PHE A 322 4.54 5.24 9.80
N VAL A 323 5.05 6.44 10.10
CA VAL A 323 5.93 7.18 9.17
C VAL A 323 7.40 6.83 9.37
N ASN A 324 7.84 6.62 10.61
CA ASN A 324 9.26 6.41 10.88
C ASN A 324 9.55 4.92 11.05
N TYR A 325 10.25 4.34 10.07
CA TYR A 325 10.81 3.01 10.25
C TYR A 325 12.02 3.10 11.20
N LYS A 326 11.86 2.62 12.43
CA LYS A 326 12.99 2.26 13.28
C LYS A 326 13.41 0.85 12.84
N ALA A 327 14.69 0.67 12.52
CA ALA A 327 15.23 -0.61 12.05
C ALA A 327 15.22 -1.73 13.11
N ASP A 328 14.54 -1.51 14.24
CA ASP A 328 14.27 -2.55 15.23
C ASP A 328 13.05 -3.33 14.77
N THR A 329 13.29 -4.59 14.43
CA THR A 329 12.48 -5.52 13.64
C THR A 329 11.14 -5.94 14.25
N GLU A 330 10.73 -5.36 15.38
CA GLU A 330 9.57 -5.87 16.13
C GLU A 330 8.23 -5.30 15.65
N TYR A 331 8.19 -4.15 14.96
CA TYR A 331 6.91 -3.50 14.60
C TYR A 331 6.70 -3.28 13.08
N PRO A 332 5.80 -4.05 12.43
CA PRO A 332 5.53 -3.99 10.98
C PRO A 332 4.88 -2.72 10.46
N LEU A 333 4.22 -1.96 11.34
CA LEU A 333 3.23 -0.97 10.94
C LEU A 333 3.75 0.04 9.90
N PRO A 334 4.95 0.63 10.04
CA PRO A 334 5.48 1.52 9.01
C PRO A 334 5.60 0.86 7.64
N MET A 335 6.04 -0.40 7.60
CA MET A 335 6.22 -1.11 6.34
C MET A 335 4.89 -1.46 5.69
N ILE A 336 3.90 -1.88 6.47
CA ILE A 336 2.55 -2.20 5.97
C ILE A 336 1.88 -0.93 5.40
N TYR A 337 1.93 0.19 6.13
CA TYR A 337 1.38 1.46 5.66
C TYR A 337 2.11 1.98 4.40
N GLN A 338 3.45 2.09 4.44
CA GLN A 338 4.22 2.70 3.36
C GLN A 338 4.18 1.87 2.06
N SER A 339 4.03 0.55 2.18
CA SER A 339 3.85 -0.32 1.02
C SER A 339 2.40 -0.35 0.48
N GLY A 340 1.46 0.33 1.13
CA GLY A 340 0.09 0.55 0.65
C GLY A 340 -0.92 -0.50 1.09
N TYR A 341 -0.62 -1.30 2.12
CA TYR A 341 -1.58 -2.28 2.66
C TYR A 341 -2.52 -1.68 3.70
N LEU A 342 -2.07 -0.64 4.40
CA LEU A 342 -2.90 0.20 5.24
C LEU A 342 -2.83 1.65 4.78
N THR A 343 -3.86 2.41 5.11
CA THR A 343 -3.98 3.83 4.79
C THR A 343 -4.76 4.57 5.87
N ILE A 344 -4.79 5.89 5.81
CA ILE A 344 -5.51 6.72 6.77
C ILE A 344 -7.01 6.62 6.48
N LYS A 345 -7.83 6.33 7.51
CA LYS A 345 -9.30 6.30 7.41
C LYS A 345 -10.00 7.37 8.23
N ASP A 346 -9.28 8.01 9.16
CA ASP A 346 -9.77 9.14 9.93
C ASP A 346 -8.59 9.88 10.59
N TYR A 347 -8.80 11.13 10.99
CA TYR A 347 -7.86 11.91 11.78
C TYR A 347 -8.52 12.56 12.99
N ASP A 348 -8.18 12.06 14.18
CA ASP A 348 -8.59 12.67 15.45
C ASP A 348 -7.73 13.91 15.72
N LYS A 349 -8.26 15.09 15.36
CA LYS A 349 -7.61 16.39 15.56
C LYS A 349 -7.25 16.68 17.02
N ARG A 350 -7.99 16.14 17.99
CA ARG A 350 -7.78 16.38 19.42
C ARG A 350 -6.59 15.57 19.93
N ARG A 351 -6.52 14.30 19.56
CA ARG A 351 -5.42 13.39 19.94
C ARG A 351 -4.21 13.48 19.02
N LYS A 352 -4.36 14.08 17.84
CA LYS A 352 -3.38 14.11 16.75
C LYS A 352 -2.99 12.70 16.29
N THR A 353 -3.98 11.82 16.20
CA THR A 353 -3.81 10.41 15.82
C THR A 353 -4.62 10.09 14.57
N PHE A 354 -4.12 9.14 13.79
CA PHE A 354 -4.70 8.69 12.53
C PHE A 354 -5.24 7.28 12.69
N LEU A 355 -6.49 7.05 12.29
CA LEU A 355 -7.04 5.71 12.16
C LEU A 355 -6.43 5.06 10.92
N LEU A 356 -5.85 3.87 11.06
CA LEU A 356 -5.33 3.10 9.93
C LEU A 356 -6.21 1.87 9.66
N ASP A 357 -6.54 1.64 8.38
CA ASP A 357 -7.24 0.42 7.93
C ASP A 357 -6.89 0.12 6.45
N PHE A 358 -7.41 -0.99 5.91
CA PHE A 358 -7.22 -1.34 4.51
C PHE A 358 -7.83 -0.30 3.57
N PRO A 359 -7.17 0.04 2.44
CA PRO A 359 -7.68 1.03 1.49
C PRO A 359 -8.99 0.59 0.85
N ASN A 360 -9.03 -0.63 0.32
CA ASN A 360 -10.13 -1.18 -0.48
C ASN A 360 -10.19 -2.71 -0.42
N ASN A 361 -11.19 -3.26 -1.09
CA ASN A 361 -11.44 -4.69 -1.15
C ASN A 361 -10.32 -5.48 -1.86
N GLU A 362 -9.67 -4.92 -2.88
CA GLU A 362 -8.54 -5.56 -3.57
C GLU A 362 -7.41 -5.86 -2.56
N VAL A 363 -6.96 -4.83 -1.84
CA VAL A 363 -5.84 -4.95 -0.89
C VAL A 363 -6.24 -5.79 0.32
N LYS A 364 -7.45 -5.57 0.84
CA LYS A 364 -7.98 -6.32 1.98
C LYS A 364 -8.04 -7.82 1.69
N ASN A 365 -8.62 -8.22 0.56
CA ASN A 365 -8.73 -9.63 0.16
C ASN A 365 -7.34 -10.26 0.00
N GLY A 366 -6.47 -9.62 -0.79
CA GLY A 366 -5.13 -10.14 -1.06
C GLY A 366 -4.29 -10.27 0.21
N PHE A 367 -4.23 -9.23 1.03
CA PHE A 367 -3.41 -9.21 2.24
C PHE A 367 -3.91 -10.21 3.29
N LEU A 368 -5.21 -10.23 3.57
CA LEU A 368 -5.77 -11.19 4.53
C LEU A 368 -5.62 -12.63 4.04
N THR A 369 -5.74 -12.89 2.73
CA THR A 369 -5.54 -14.23 2.17
C THR A 369 -4.10 -14.68 2.36
N LEU A 370 -3.13 -13.79 2.15
CA LEU A 370 -1.71 -14.05 2.39
C LEU A 370 -1.42 -14.34 3.87
N VAL A 371 -1.95 -13.51 4.78
CA VAL A 371 -1.78 -13.70 6.23
C VAL A 371 -2.42 -15.01 6.69
N ALA A 372 -3.65 -15.27 6.26
CA ALA A 372 -4.37 -16.50 6.62
C ALA A 372 -3.66 -17.75 6.10
N SER A 373 -3.21 -17.75 4.85
CA SER A 373 -2.46 -18.88 4.28
C SER A 373 -1.16 -19.15 5.05
N ASN A 374 -0.43 -18.10 5.41
CA ASN A 374 0.82 -18.23 6.17
C ASN A 374 0.60 -18.65 7.63
N TYR A 375 -0.45 -18.13 8.27
CA TYR A 375 -0.81 -18.40 9.66
C TYR A 375 -1.36 -19.82 9.84
N LEU A 376 -2.25 -20.26 8.94
CA LEU A 376 -2.93 -21.55 9.04
C LEU A 376 -2.14 -22.70 8.39
N LYS A 377 -1.10 -22.40 7.60
CA LYS A 377 -0.27 -23.38 6.87
C LYS A 377 -1.09 -24.34 5.99
N ILE A 378 -2.18 -23.84 5.42
CA ILE A 378 -3.05 -24.60 4.53
C ILE A 378 -2.66 -24.39 3.06
N LYS A 379 -2.89 -25.43 2.25
CA LYS A 379 -2.67 -25.40 0.78
C LYS A 379 -3.89 -24.91 0.00
N GLU A 380 -5.06 -24.90 0.62
CA GLU A 380 -6.33 -24.52 0.00
C GLU A 380 -6.45 -23.01 -0.15
N ASN A 381 -7.25 -22.57 -1.13
CA ASN A 381 -7.48 -21.16 -1.39
C ASN A 381 -8.50 -20.60 -0.37
N VAL A 382 -7.98 -19.93 0.67
CA VAL A 382 -8.78 -19.33 1.76
C VAL A 382 -9.78 -18.30 1.24
N SER A 383 -9.45 -17.59 0.15
CA SER A 383 -10.32 -16.57 -0.43
C SER A 383 -11.62 -17.18 -1.00
N ASN A 384 -11.52 -18.31 -1.70
CA ASN A 384 -12.69 -19.02 -2.25
C ASN A 384 -13.62 -19.47 -1.12
N LEU A 385 -13.07 -20.07 -0.07
CA LEU A 385 -13.87 -20.47 1.09
C LEU A 385 -14.58 -19.28 1.72
N ALA A 386 -13.88 -18.17 1.94
CA ALA A 386 -14.48 -16.98 2.54
C ALA A 386 -15.62 -16.42 1.66
N GLN A 387 -15.48 -16.50 0.35
CA GLN A 387 -16.53 -16.13 -0.59
C GLN A 387 -17.74 -17.07 -0.50
N ASP A 388 -17.52 -18.39 -0.52
CA ASP A 388 -18.58 -19.39 -0.41
C ASP A 388 -19.34 -19.27 0.93
N LEU A 389 -18.60 -19.05 2.02
CA LEU A 389 -19.17 -18.78 3.35
C LEU A 389 -20.02 -17.49 3.35
N ALA A 390 -19.53 -16.42 2.72
CA ALA A 390 -20.27 -15.16 2.63
C ALA A 390 -21.59 -15.32 1.86
N PHE A 391 -21.57 -15.98 0.70
CA PHE A 391 -22.78 -16.22 -0.09
C PHE A 391 -23.77 -17.16 0.59
N ALA A 392 -23.29 -18.20 1.29
CA ALA A 392 -24.17 -19.05 2.09
C ALA A 392 -24.93 -18.25 3.17
N LEU A 393 -24.31 -17.23 3.78
CA LEU A 393 -25.02 -16.33 4.70
C LEU A 393 -25.99 -15.39 3.97
N GLU A 394 -25.62 -14.87 2.79
CA GLU A 394 -26.49 -14.01 1.99
C GLU A 394 -27.76 -14.75 1.54
N ASP A 395 -27.62 -16.01 1.11
CA ASP A 395 -28.72 -16.88 0.68
C ASP A 395 -29.52 -17.49 1.86
N GLY A 396 -29.05 -17.29 3.09
CA GLY A 396 -29.69 -17.83 4.30
C GLY A 396 -29.45 -19.31 4.56
N GLU A 397 -28.49 -19.92 3.86
CA GLU A 397 -28.11 -21.34 3.95
C GLU A 397 -27.16 -21.63 5.12
N LEU A 398 -27.65 -21.45 6.36
CA LEU A 398 -26.85 -21.66 7.58
C LEU A 398 -26.26 -23.08 7.74
N ASP A 399 -26.96 -24.10 7.25
CA ASP A 399 -26.45 -25.48 7.30
C ASP A 399 -25.25 -25.67 6.35
N SER A 400 -25.30 -25.06 5.17
CA SER A 400 -24.20 -25.06 4.20
C SER A 400 -22.99 -24.32 4.77
N PHE A 401 -23.22 -23.13 5.34
CA PHE A 401 -22.21 -22.36 6.06
C PHE A 401 -21.51 -23.20 7.15
N ARG A 402 -22.29 -23.87 8.01
CA ARG A 402 -21.75 -24.73 9.07
C ARG A 402 -20.89 -25.87 8.53
N GLN A 403 -21.34 -26.55 7.47
CA GLN A 403 -20.60 -27.67 6.87
C GLN A 403 -19.26 -27.21 6.28
N MET A 404 -19.26 -26.12 5.52
CA MET A 404 -18.05 -25.55 4.94
C MET A 404 -17.06 -25.10 6.02
N LEU A 405 -17.54 -24.40 7.05
CA LEU A 405 -16.71 -23.97 8.17
C LEU A 405 -16.12 -25.16 8.94
N THR A 406 -16.91 -26.21 9.19
CA THR A 406 -16.43 -27.43 9.85
C THR A 406 -15.36 -28.14 9.02
N SER A 407 -15.57 -28.26 7.71
CA SER A 407 -14.62 -28.87 6.78
C SER A 407 -13.30 -28.11 6.73
N PHE A 408 -13.35 -26.78 6.69
CA PHE A 408 -12.16 -25.94 6.72
C PHE A 408 -11.39 -26.10 8.03
N LEU A 409 -12.08 -25.98 9.17
CA LEU A 409 -11.44 -26.15 10.46
C LEU A 409 -10.82 -27.54 10.59
N ALA A 410 -11.41 -28.58 9.99
CA ALA A 410 -10.85 -29.93 9.94
C ALA A 410 -9.60 -30.04 9.05
N SER A 411 -9.41 -29.18 8.04
CA SER A 411 -8.25 -29.22 7.12
C SER A 411 -6.97 -28.61 7.71
N ILE A 412 -7.10 -27.78 8.76
CA ILE A 412 -5.96 -27.13 9.44
C ILE A 412 -5.04 -28.18 10.12
N PRO A 413 -3.72 -28.21 9.89
CA PRO A 413 -2.84 -29.21 10.51
C PRO A 413 -2.87 -29.20 12.05
N TYR A 414 -2.81 -30.39 12.67
CA TYR A 414 -2.82 -30.51 14.15
C TYR A 414 -1.66 -29.75 14.82
N THR A 415 -0.53 -29.60 14.12
CA THR A 415 0.66 -28.89 14.60
C THR A 415 0.43 -27.40 14.80
N MET A 416 -0.52 -26.79 14.07
CA MET A 416 -0.91 -25.41 14.29
C MET A 416 -1.85 -25.26 15.49
N ARG A 417 -2.61 -26.31 15.81
CA ARG A 417 -3.61 -26.35 16.88
C ARG A 417 -3.02 -26.66 18.27
N ARG A 418 -1.90 -27.38 18.32
CA ARG A 418 -1.20 -27.66 19.58
C ARG A 418 -0.52 -26.39 20.09
N LYS A 419 -1.11 -25.81 21.11
CA LYS A 419 -0.50 -24.76 21.93
C LYS A 419 -0.34 -25.28 23.35
N GLU A 420 0.71 -24.85 24.04
CA GLU A 420 1.11 -25.43 25.33
C GLU A 420 0.18 -25.01 26.47
N SER A 421 -0.47 -23.85 26.32
CA SER A 421 -1.36 -23.26 27.31
C SER A 421 -2.77 -23.04 26.77
N GLU A 422 -3.77 -23.10 27.65
CA GLU A 422 -5.18 -22.80 27.34
C GLU A 422 -5.37 -21.39 26.71
N PRO A 423 -4.74 -20.31 27.22
CA PRO A 423 -4.84 -18.98 26.62
C PRO A 423 -4.31 -18.89 25.18
N GLU A 424 -3.25 -19.64 24.85
CA GLU A 424 -2.73 -19.66 23.48
C GLU A 424 -3.68 -20.38 22.51
N ARG A 425 -4.38 -21.42 22.98
CA ARG A 425 -5.39 -22.13 22.17
C ARG A 425 -6.54 -21.19 21.87
N GLU A 426 -7.05 -20.51 22.90
CA GLU A 426 -8.13 -19.53 22.75
C GLU A 426 -7.74 -18.39 21.81
N ARG A 427 -6.56 -17.80 21.98
CA ARG A 427 -6.04 -16.75 21.07
C ARG A 427 -5.91 -17.26 19.63
N TYR A 428 -5.45 -18.50 19.44
CA TYR A 428 -5.35 -19.11 18.11
C TYR A 428 -6.71 -19.26 17.43
N PHE A 429 -7.71 -19.74 18.17
CA PHE A 429 -9.08 -19.86 17.66
C PHE A 429 -9.67 -18.50 17.34
N GLN A 430 -9.64 -17.56 18.28
CA GLN A 430 -10.16 -16.20 18.09
C GLN A 430 -9.55 -15.52 16.86
N TYR A 431 -8.23 -15.61 16.68
CA TYR A 431 -7.57 -15.01 15.53
C TYR A 431 -7.92 -15.72 14.21
N THR A 432 -8.10 -17.05 14.21
CA THR A 432 -8.55 -17.79 13.03
C THR A 432 -9.94 -17.32 12.58
N PHE A 433 -10.87 -17.15 13.52
CA PHE A 433 -12.21 -16.62 13.22
C PHE A 433 -12.18 -15.18 12.77
N TYR A 434 -11.39 -14.34 13.45
CA TYR A 434 -11.18 -12.97 13.03
C TYR A 434 -10.70 -12.89 11.57
N LEU A 435 -9.71 -13.69 11.17
CA LEU A 435 -9.24 -13.73 9.78
C LEU A 435 -10.34 -14.17 8.80
N LEU A 436 -11.12 -15.20 9.13
CA LEU A 436 -12.23 -15.67 8.29
C LEU A 436 -13.32 -14.61 8.14
N LEU A 437 -13.78 -14.02 9.24
CA LEU A 437 -14.78 -12.96 9.25
C LEU A 437 -14.29 -11.75 8.44
N ARG A 438 -13.02 -11.36 8.62
CA ARG A 438 -12.43 -10.26 7.86
C ARG A 438 -12.30 -10.56 6.37
N LEU A 439 -12.00 -11.79 5.97
CA LEU A 439 -12.06 -12.20 4.57
C LEU A 439 -13.49 -12.19 4.02
N MET A 440 -14.47 -12.69 4.77
CA MET A 440 -15.89 -12.65 4.38
C MET A 440 -16.40 -11.21 4.25
N SER A 441 -15.87 -10.29 5.05
CA SER A 441 -16.21 -8.86 5.01
C SER A 441 -15.73 -8.11 3.75
N VAL A 442 -15.08 -8.80 2.82
CA VAL A 442 -14.86 -8.32 1.45
C VAL A 442 -16.17 -8.40 0.65
N TYR A 443 -16.99 -9.42 0.93
CA TYR A 443 -18.22 -9.75 0.22
C TYR A 443 -19.48 -9.33 0.99
N THR A 444 -19.39 -9.18 2.32
CA THR A 444 -20.50 -8.85 3.22
C THR A 444 -20.18 -7.64 4.10
N VAL A 445 -21.22 -7.05 4.70
CA VAL A 445 -21.03 -6.03 5.73
C VAL A 445 -20.77 -6.74 7.05
N LEU A 446 -19.51 -6.82 7.46
CA LEU A 446 -19.14 -7.29 8.80
C LEU A 446 -19.05 -6.11 9.75
N VAL A 447 -19.72 -6.24 10.88
CA VAL A 447 -19.68 -5.26 11.95
C VAL A 447 -19.08 -5.93 13.19
N GLU A 448 -17.78 -5.73 13.40
CA GLU A 448 -17.16 -6.00 14.69
C GLU A 448 -17.44 -4.81 15.61
N LYS A 449 -18.42 -4.96 16.51
CA LYS A 449 -18.80 -3.90 17.46
C LYS A 449 -18.39 -4.28 18.87
N GLU A 450 -17.57 -3.43 19.50
CA GLU A 450 -17.56 -3.32 20.95
C GLU A 450 -18.87 -2.63 21.37
N GLN A 451 -19.75 -3.37 22.05
CA GLN A 451 -20.97 -2.79 22.63
C GLN A 451 -20.76 -2.57 24.13
N SER A 452 -21.53 -1.66 24.72
CA SER A 452 -21.40 -1.22 26.12
C SER A 452 -21.45 -2.34 27.17
N GLU A 453 -21.95 -3.52 26.81
CA GLU A 453 -22.07 -4.68 27.69
C GLU A 453 -21.06 -5.81 27.37
N GLY A 454 -20.29 -5.74 26.27
CA GLY A 454 -19.32 -6.77 25.87
C GLY A 454 -18.93 -6.72 24.38
N ARG A 455 -17.90 -7.48 23.98
CA ARG A 455 -17.53 -7.69 22.58
C ARG A 455 -18.29 -8.90 22.05
N VAL A 456 -19.04 -8.70 20.96
CA VAL A 456 -19.64 -9.80 20.19
C VAL A 456 -18.56 -10.42 19.30
N ASP A 457 -18.58 -11.74 19.15
CA ASP A 457 -17.54 -12.43 18.36
C ASP A 457 -17.68 -12.18 16.85
N GLY A 458 -18.91 -11.97 16.36
CA GLY A 458 -19.12 -11.51 14.99
C GLY A 458 -20.56 -11.15 14.68
N ILE A 459 -20.77 -10.03 13.97
CA ILE A 459 -22.06 -9.69 13.35
C ILE A 459 -21.85 -9.59 11.85
N VAL A 460 -22.63 -10.37 11.09
CA VAL A 460 -22.68 -10.32 9.64
C VAL A 460 -24.03 -9.77 9.21
N GLU A 461 -24.01 -8.63 8.54
CA GLU A 461 -25.19 -8.01 7.95
C GLU A 461 -25.27 -8.35 6.45
N THR A 462 -26.38 -8.96 6.06
CA THR A 462 -26.76 -9.19 4.66
C THR A 462 -27.99 -8.32 4.32
N PRO A 463 -28.38 -8.21 3.04
CA PRO A 463 -29.58 -7.45 2.68
C PRO A 463 -30.87 -7.99 3.35
N GLN A 464 -30.95 -9.29 3.64
CA GLN A 464 -32.13 -9.95 4.19
C GLN A 464 -32.02 -10.25 5.69
N CYS A 465 -30.83 -10.56 6.18
CA CYS A 465 -30.61 -11.09 7.52
C CYS A 465 -29.49 -10.37 8.27
N VAL A 466 -29.54 -10.41 9.60
CA VAL A 466 -28.45 -10.03 10.49
C VAL A 466 -28.10 -11.25 11.32
N TYR A 467 -26.91 -11.80 11.11
CA TYR A 467 -26.39 -12.94 11.86
C TYR A 467 -25.55 -12.45 13.03
N ILE A 468 -25.86 -12.92 14.24
CA ILE A 468 -25.11 -12.63 15.45
C ILE A 468 -24.49 -13.94 15.93
N PHE A 469 -23.17 -14.03 15.84
CA PHE A 469 -22.39 -15.19 16.24
C PHE A 469 -21.77 -14.99 17.62
N GLU A 470 -21.80 -16.05 18.42
CA GLU A 470 -21.04 -16.16 19.66
C GLU A 470 -20.40 -17.56 19.70
N PHE A 471 -19.12 -17.59 20.08
CA PHE A 471 -18.27 -18.75 20.02
C PHE A 471 -17.83 -19.16 21.44
N LYS A 472 -17.79 -20.47 21.70
CA LYS A 472 -17.22 -21.03 22.93
C LYS A 472 -16.20 -22.11 22.61
N LEU A 473 -15.03 -22.02 23.23
CA LEU A 473 -14.03 -23.08 23.21
C LEU A 473 -14.27 -24.02 24.40
N ASP A 474 -14.47 -25.31 24.15
CA ASP A 474 -14.77 -26.34 25.16
C ASP A 474 -16.00 -26.04 26.06
N GLY A 475 -16.92 -25.19 25.57
CA GLY A 475 -18.21 -24.87 26.22
C GLY A 475 -19.40 -25.47 25.48
N THR A 476 -20.59 -24.88 25.63
CA THR A 476 -21.81 -25.32 24.90
C THR A 476 -22.38 -24.23 23.99
N ALA A 477 -23.06 -24.63 22.91
CA ALA A 477 -23.75 -23.70 22.02
C ALA A 477 -24.89 -22.95 22.73
N ALA A 478 -25.54 -23.60 23.69
CA ALA A 478 -26.59 -22.99 24.52
C ALA A 478 -26.05 -21.87 25.43
N GLU A 479 -24.83 -22.00 25.96
CA GLU A 479 -24.18 -20.92 26.73
C GLU A 479 -23.85 -19.73 25.84
N ALA A 480 -23.39 -19.97 24.61
CA ALA A 480 -23.15 -18.91 23.61
C ALA A 480 -24.46 -18.15 23.29
N LEU A 481 -25.57 -18.85 23.03
CA LEU A 481 -26.87 -18.21 22.79
C LEU A 481 -27.35 -17.39 24.01
N LYS A 482 -27.18 -17.92 25.22
CA LYS A 482 -27.52 -17.18 26.45
C LYS A 482 -26.70 -15.90 26.59
N GLN A 483 -25.42 -15.91 26.19
CA GLN A 483 -24.59 -14.71 26.22
C GLN A 483 -25.10 -13.66 25.24
N ILE A 484 -25.46 -14.04 24.00
CA ILE A 484 -26.06 -13.12 23.02
C ILE A 484 -27.30 -12.42 23.60
N GLU A 485 -28.15 -13.17 24.30
CA GLU A 485 -29.38 -12.64 24.91
C GLU A 485 -29.09 -11.76 26.12
N ALA A 486 -28.22 -12.21 27.02
CA ALA A 486 -27.86 -11.49 28.24
C ALA A 486 -27.22 -10.13 27.94
N LYS A 487 -26.40 -10.05 26.89
CA LYS A 487 -25.71 -8.84 26.45
C LYS A 487 -26.54 -7.95 25.51
N GLY A 488 -27.69 -8.43 25.07
CA GLY A 488 -28.62 -7.66 24.24
C GLY A 488 -28.09 -7.28 22.86
N TYR A 489 -27.18 -8.07 22.28
CA TYR A 489 -26.54 -7.75 20.98
C TYR A 489 -27.54 -7.56 19.82
N ALA A 490 -28.74 -8.13 19.93
CA ALA A 490 -29.80 -7.99 18.93
C ALA A 490 -30.56 -6.66 18.98
N ARG A 491 -30.50 -5.90 20.08
CA ARG A 491 -31.37 -4.72 20.34
C ARG A 491 -31.33 -3.67 19.24
N GLU A 492 -30.16 -3.43 18.63
CA GLU A 492 -29.99 -2.45 17.55
C GLU A 492 -30.76 -2.81 16.27
N TYR A 493 -31.03 -4.11 16.07
CA TYR A 493 -31.64 -4.63 14.84
C TYR A 493 -33.14 -4.95 15.02
N GLU A 494 -33.66 -4.90 16.25
CA GLU A 494 -35.07 -5.22 16.55
C GLU A 494 -36.07 -4.28 15.84
N ALA A 495 -35.68 -3.03 15.56
CA ALA A 495 -36.51 -2.07 14.82
C ALA A 495 -36.34 -2.15 13.29
N GLY A 496 -35.42 -3.01 12.80
CA GLY A 496 -35.12 -3.16 11.39
C GLY A 496 -36.06 -4.12 10.66
N ALA A 497 -36.11 -4.02 9.32
CA ALA A 497 -36.86 -4.93 8.46
C ALA A 497 -36.16 -6.29 8.22
N ARG A 498 -34.90 -6.42 8.65
CA ARG A 498 -34.06 -7.59 8.42
C ARG A 498 -34.32 -8.66 9.49
N GLN A 499 -34.26 -9.92 9.10
CA GLN A 499 -34.40 -11.03 10.04
C GLN A 499 -33.14 -11.15 10.90
N VAL A 500 -33.30 -11.09 12.23
CA VAL A 500 -32.17 -11.31 13.16
C VAL A 500 -32.04 -12.79 13.46
N VAL A 501 -30.85 -13.36 13.26
CA VAL A 501 -30.56 -14.77 13.53
C VAL A 501 -29.39 -14.88 14.48
N LYS A 502 -29.62 -15.45 15.65
CA LYS A 502 -28.62 -15.68 16.70
C LYS A 502 -28.05 -17.08 16.53
N VAL A 503 -26.73 -17.20 16.52
CA VAL A 503 -26.01 -18.45 16.30
C VAL A 503 -25.02 -18.67 17.43
N GLY A 504 -25.25 -19.70 18.23
CA GLY A 504 -24.31 -20.16 19.24
C GLY A 504 -23.51 -21.35 18.72
N VAL A 505 -22.19 -21.29 18.83
CA VAL A 505 -21.30 -22.34 18.34
C VAL A 505 -20.34 -22.78 19.45
N SER A 506 -20.25 -24.09 19.66
CA SER A 506 -19.19 -24.68 20.49
C SER A 506 -18.12 -25.32 19.62
N PHE A 507 -16.86 -25.09 19.96
CA PHE A 507 -15.70 -25.70 19.35
C PHE A 507 -15.00 -26.61 20.34
N SER A 508 -14.65 -27.81 19.87
CA SER A 508 -13.79 -28.70 20.64
C SER A 508 -12.35 -28.34 20.39
N SER A 509 -11.62 -28.02 21.44
CA SER A 509 -10.19 -27.78 21.39
C SER A 509 -9.39 -29.06 21.10
N GLN A 510 -10.01 -30.24 21.28
CA GLN A 510 -9.43 -31.55 20.96
C GLN A 510 -9.55 -31.87 19.48
N THR A 511 -10.76 -31.75 18.90
CA THR A 511 -10.98 -32.04 17.47
C THR A 511 -10.63 -30.85 16.59
N GLY A 512 -10.55 -29.64 17.16
CA GLY A 512 -10.34 -28.36 16.48
C GLY A 512 -11.45 -27.99 15.50
N THR A 513 -12.67 -28.48 15.74
CA THR A 513 -13.83 -28.30 14.86
C THR A 513 -15.09 -27.99 15.66
N ILE A 514 -16.19 -27.67 14.97
CA ILE A 514 -17.50 -27.42 15.58
C ILE A 514 -18.01 -28.70 16.24
N GLU A 515 -18.35 -28.63 17.53
CA GLU A 515 -18.96 -29.72 18.30
C GLU A 515 -20.47 -29.53 18.44
N GLU A 516 -20.91 -28.31 18.79
CA GLU A 516 -22.33 -27.96 18.90
C GLU A 516 -22.66 -26.72 18.08
N TRP A 517 -23.88 -26.68 17.54
CA TRP A 517 -24.39 -25.56 16.75
C TRP A 517 -25.88 -25.37 17.03
N GLU A 518 -26.24 -24.21 17.57
CA GLU A 518 -27.64 -23.85 17.85
C GLU A 518 -28.01 -22.52 17.19
N VAL A 519 -29.23 -22.45 16.67
CA VAL A 519 -29.76 -21.28 15.97
C VAL A 519 -31.07 -20.84 16.61
N ARG A 520 -31.21 -19.54 16.87
CA ARG A 520 -32.45 -18.92 17.32
C ARG A 520 -32.80 -17.75 16.40
N LYS A 521 -33.98 -17.82 15.78
CA LYS A 521 -34.54 -16.79 14.90
C LYS A 521 -35.45 -15.84 15.66
#